data_AF-A0A3P7J365-F1
#
_entry.id   AF-A0A3P7J365-F1
#
_cell.length_a   1.000
_cell.length_b   1.000
_cell.length_c   1.000
_cell.angle_alpha   90.00
_cell.angle_beta   90.00
_cell.angle_gamma   90.00
#
_symmetry.space_group_name_H-M   'P 1'
#
loop_
_entity.id
_entity.type
_entity.pdbx_description
1 polymer ?
#
loop_
_entity_poly.entity_id
_entity_poly.type
_entity_poly.pdbx_seq_one_letter_code
_entity_poly.pdbx_strand_id
1 'polypeptide(L)'
;MMINVSPIFYLQKFQVRYLCPEEDAPRLALALMLSNMYVRSFISSKLGIEQLPLSVAFFSQVDCDRVLRKEVHLPCFNVDGTKVPDGVSWTIDDVVQITGGKLERTSVERQKAVL
;
A
#
# COMPACT_ATOMS: atom_id res chain seq x y z
N MET A 1 6.23 12.57 -24.74
CA MET A 1 5.04 11.71 -24.58
C MET A 1 5.01 11.21 -23.14
N MET A 2 4.62 12.09 -22.20
CA MET A 2 4.35 11.71 -20.83
C MET A 2 2.94 11.14 -20.83
N ILE A 3 2.82 9.83 -20.74
CA ILE A 3 1.54 9.20 -20.44
C ILE A 3 1.08 9.75 -19.08
N ASN A 4 0.11 10.66 -19.13
CA ASN A 4 -0.67 11.09 -17.98
C ASN A 4 -1.61 9.92 -17.63
N VAL A 5 -1.01 8.84 -17.13
CA VAL A 5 -1.75 7.79 -16.45
C VAL A 5 -1.96 8.29 -15.03
N SER A 6 -3.21 8.59 -14.72
CA SER A 6 -3.76 8.78 -13.38
C SER A 6 -3.03 7.86 -12.39
N PRO A 7 -2.67 8.38 -11.21
CA PRO A 7 -1.45 8.01 -10.53
C PRO A 7 -1.39 6.53 -10.21
N ILE A 8 -0.35 5.90 -10.74
CA ILE A 8 -0.06 4.48 -10.62
C ILE A 8 0.75 4.30 -9.34
N PHE A 9 0.09 4.01 -8.21
CA PHE A 9 0.80 3.78 -6.96
C PHE A 9 1.23 2.34 -6.81
N TYR A 10 2.54 2.13 -6.65
CA TYR A 10 3.14 0.83 -6.43
C TYR A 10 3.20 0.52 -4.94
N LEU A 11 2.57 -0.58 -4.51
CA LEU A 11 2.80 -1.14 -3.18
C LEU A 11 3.93 -2.16 -3.21
N GLN A 12 4.99 -1.97 -2.43
CA GLN A 12 6.15 -2.84 -2.48
C GLN A 12 6.37 -3.61 -1.17
N LYS A 13 6.26 -4.94 -1.24
CA LYS A 13 7.07 -5.85 -0.41
C LYS A 13 7.23 -7.22 -1.07
N PHE A 14 8.46 -7.75 -1.08
CA PHE A 14 8.84 -9.05 -1.67
C PHE A 14 8.57 -9.24 -3.18
N GLN A 15 8.71 -8.17 -3.98
CA GLN A 15 8.55 -8.10 -5.46
C GLN A 15 7.14 -8.01 -6.03
N VAL A 16 6.08 -8.20 -5.23
CA VAL A 16 4.72 -8.01 -5.76
C VAL A 16 4.40 -6.51 -5.76
N ARG A 17 3.91 -6.02 -6.90
CA ARG A 17 3.53 -4.62 -7.10
C ARG A 17 2.09 -4.57 -7.56
N TYR A 18 1.29 -3.79 -6.85
CA TYR A 18 -0.08 -3.50 -7.23
C TYR A 18 -0.18 -2.10 -7.80
N LEU A 19 -1.23 -1.86 -8.58
CA LEU A 19 -1.54 -0.58 -9.18
C LEU A 19 -2.89 -0.11 -8.64
N CYS A 20 -2.93 1.11 -8.11
CA CYS A 20 -4.13 1.72 -7.52
C CYS A 20 -4.14 3.24 -7.76
N PRO A 21 -5.33 3.87 -7.90
CA PRO A 21 -5.44 5.32 -7.84
C PRO A 21 -5.06 5.87 -6.44
N GLU A 22 -4.63 7.14 -6.39
CA GLU A 22 -4.13 7.81 -5.17
C GLU A 22 -5.09 7.74 -3.99
N GLU A 23 -6.36 8.01 -4.28
CA GLU A 23 -7.46 8.02 -3.32
C GLU A 23 -7.66 6.68 -2.60
N ASP A 24 -7.38 5.57 -3.29
CA ASP A 24 -7.57 4.22 -2.76
C ASP A 24 -6.26 3.60 -2.26
N ALA A 25 -5.12 4.29 -2.37
CA ALA A 25 -3.83 3.77 -1.94
C ALA A 25 -3.80 3.35 -0.45
N PRO A 26 -4.35 4.12 0.50
CA PRO A 26 -4.41 3.71 1.91
C PRO A 26 -5.32 2.48 2.12
N ARG A 27 -6.42 2.37 1.37
CA ARG A 27 -7.35 1.23 1.43
C ARG A 27 -6.68 -0.03 0.90
N LEU A 28 -5.95 0.09 -0.21
CA LEU A 28 -5.20 -1.03 -0.76
C LEU A 28 -4.06 -1.46 0.17
N ALA A 29 -3.37 -0.51 0.81
CA ALA A 29 -2.35 -0.83 1.81
C ALA A 29 -2.94 -1.66 2.97
N LEU A 30 -4.12 -1.29 3.46
CA LEU A 30 -4.84 -2.06 4.48
C LEU A 30 -5.21 -3.46 3.98
N ALA A 31 -5.77 -3.55 2.77
CA ALA A 31 -6.16 -4.82 2.16
C ALA A 31 -4.95 -5.77 1.97
N LEU A 32 -3.79 -5.21 1.61
CA LEU A 32 -2.56 -5.96 1.43
C LEU A 32 -2.03 -6.52 2.76
N MET A 33 -2.03 -5.70 3.81
CA MET A 33 -1.66 -6.14 5.16
C MET A 33 -2.59 -7.25 5.68
N LEU A 34 -3.90 -7.09 5.51
CA LEU A 34 -4.90 -8.10 5.88
C LEU A 34 -4.73 -9.40 5.09
N SER A 35 -4.50 -9.32 3.77
CA SER A 35 -4.29 -10.50 2.93
C SER A 35 -3.10 -11.34 3.40
N ASN A 36 -2.00 -10.68 3.76
CA ASN A 36 -0.82 -11.36 4.30
C ASN A 36 -1.11 -12.02 5.66
N MET A 37 -1.83 -11.33 6.55
CA MET A 37 -2.27 -11.90 7.82
C MET A 37 -3.14 -13.15 7.60
N TYR A 38 -4.13 -13.07 6.71
CA TYR A 38 -5.07 -14.16 6.44
C TYR A 38 -4.40 -15.41 5.89
N VAL A 39 -3.50 -15.26 4.91
CA VAL A 39 -2.79 -16.42 4.34
C VAL A 39 -1.90 -17.07 5.39
N ARG A 40 -1.21 -16.26 6.21
CA ARG A 40 -0.36 -16.77 7.28
C ARG A 40 -1.16 -17.42 8.40
N SER A 41 -2.27 -16.83 8.83
CA SER A 41 -3.14 -17.42 9.85
C SER A 41 -3.75 -18.74 9.39
N PHE A 42 -4.14 -18.83 8.11
CA PHE A 42 -4.63 -20.06 7.53
C PHE A 42 -3.55 -21.16 7.52
N ILE A 43 -2.34 -20.84 7.08
CA ILE A 43 -1.21 -21.79 7.08
C ILE A 43 -0.86 -22.22 8.51
N SER A 44 -0.76 -21.27 9.45
CA SER A 44 -0.50 -21.55 10.87
C SER A 44 -1.56 -22.46 11.48
N SER A 45 -2.84 -22.19 11.21
CA SER A 45 -3.95 -23.05 11.65
C SER A 45 -3.83 -24.47 11.10
N LYS A 46 -3.45 -24.65 9.83
CA LYS A 46 -3.21 -25.97 9.24
C LYS A 46 -2.02 -26.71 9.85
N LEU A 47 -1.03 -25.99 10.37
CA LEU A 47 0.13 -26.55 11.09
C LEU A 47 -0.15 -26.80 12.59
N GLY A 48 -1.34 -26.48 13.09
CA GLY A 48 -1.70 -26.59 14.50
C GLY A 48 -1.13 -25.46 15.37
N ILE A 49 -0.69 -24.35 14.76
CA ILE A 49 -0.27 -23.14 15.46
C ILE A 49 -1.48 -22.22 15.61
N GLU A 50 -2.00 -22.10 16.83
CA GLU A 50 -3.21 -21.30 17.11
C GLU A 50 -2.95 -19.80 17.27
N GLN A 51 -1.71 -19.41 17.59
CA GLN A 51 -1.35 -18.01 17.83
C GLN A 51 -0.33 -17.53 16.80
N LEU A 52 -0.65 -16.42 16.14
CA LEU A 52 0.24 -15.77 15.19
C LEU A 52 0.80 -14.47 15.80
N PRO A 53 2.13 -14.32 15.95
CA PRO A 53 2.72 -13.08 16.43
C PRO A 53 2.43 -11.91 15.48
N LEU A 54 2.21 -10.72 16.05
CA LEU A 54 1.91 -9.49 15.30
C LEU A 54 2.95 -9.17 14.22
N SER A 55 4.24 -9.35 14.54
CA SER A 55 5.37 -9.13 13.63
C SER A 55 5.36 -10.06 12.42
N VAL A 56 4.70 -11.21 12.53
CA VAL A 56 4.55 -12.19 11.44
C VAL A 56 3.22 -11.99 10.73
N ALA A 57 2.17 -11.56 11.43
CA ALA A 57 0.86 -11.29 10.86
C ALA A 57 0.91 -10.21 9.78
N PHE A 58 1.57 -9.09 10.07
CA PHE A 58 1.59 -7.93 9.18
C PHE A 58 2.93 -7.76 8.47
N PHE A 59 2.89 -6.99 7.38
CA PHE A 59 4.10 -6.47 6.80
C PHE A 59 4.70 -5.41 7.73
N SER A 60 6.03 -5.40 7.90
CA SER A 60 6.70 -4.31 8.63
C SER A 60 6.26 -2.94 8.14
N GLN A 61 6.27 -2.73 6.82
CA GLN A 61 5.91 -1.50 6.15
C GLN A 61 5.37 -1.84 4.76
N VAL A 62 4.51 -0.96 4.26
CA VAL A 62 4.02 -0.95 2.87
C VAL A 62 4.42 0.38 2.26
N ASP A 63 5.28 0.30 1.25
CA ASP A 63 5.77 1.45 0.51
C ASP A 63 4.82 1.83 -0.61
N CYS A 64 4.51 3.11 -0.75
CA CYS A 64 3.61 3.67 -1.75
C CYS A 64 4.35 4.75 -2.55
N ASP A 65 4.48 4.53 -3.86
CA ASP A 65 5.25 5.43 -4.71
C ASP A 65 4.67 5.55 -6.13
N ARG A 66 4.89 6.70 -6.76
CA ARG A 66 4.58 6.95 -8.18
C ARG A 66 5.70 6.44 -9.09
N VAL A 67 6.91 6.26 -8.56
CA VAL A 67 8.08 5.79 -9.31
C VAL A 67 8.54 4.42 -8.81
N LEU A 68 9.01 3.60 -9.74
CA LEU A 68 9.59 2.30 -9.45
C LEU A 68 11.01 2.45 -8.91
N ARG A 69 11.16 2.52 -7.59
CA ARG A 69 12.46 2.43 -6.89
C ARG A 69 12.44 1.37 -5.80
N LYS A 70 13.63 0.99 -5.32
CA LYS A 70 13.78 -0.04 -4.30
C LYS A 70 13.26 0.42 -2.93
N GLU A 71 13.51 1.67 -2.56
CA GLU A 71 13.13 2.26 -1.27
C GLU A 71 12.61 3.67 -1.52
N VAL A 72 11.54 4.08 -0.83
CA VAL A 72 10.85 5.36 -1.07
C VAL A 72 11.70 6.60 -0.76
N HIS A 73 12.69 6.46 0.11
CA HIS A 73 13.59 7.54 0.52
C HIS A 73 14.83 7.67 -0.36
N LEU A 74 15.01 6.76 -1.33
CA LEU A 74 16.17 6.80 -2.20
C LEU A 74 16.01 7.98 -3.18
N PRO A 75 16.97 8.93 -3.21
CA PRO A 75 16.88 10.07 -4.11
C PRO A 75 16.93 9.58 -5.55
N CYS A 76 15.88 9.91 -6.31
CA CYS A 76 15.77 9.62 -7.73
C CYS A 76 15.73 10.94 -8.50
N PHE A 77 16.52 11.03 -9.56
CA PHE A 77 16.59 12.19 -10.44
C PHE A 77 16.10 11.80 -11.83
N ASN A 78 15.26 12.64 -12.42
CA ASN A 78 14.91 12.51 -13.83
C ASN A 78 16.12 12.84 -14.70
N VAL A 79 16.03 12.49 -15.99
CA VAL A 79 17.06 12.80 -17.00
C VAL A 79 17.34 14.31 -17.08
N ASP A 80 16.32 15.13 -16.79
CA ASP A 80 16.41 16.60 -16.75
C ASP A 80 17.08 17.15 -15.47
N GLY A 81 17.53 16.29 -14.56
CA GLY A 81 18.14 16.67 -13.28
C GLY A 81 17.14 17.07 -12.19
N THR A 82 15.83 17.04 -12.47
CA THR A 82 14.79 17.31 -11.47
C THR A 82 14.67 16.16 -10.47
N LYS A 83 14.65 16.46 -9.17
CA LYS A 83 14.45 15.45 -8.12
C LYS A 83 12.99 15.00 -8.12
N VAL A 84 12.77 13.68 -8.18
CA VAL A 84 11.45 13.08 -8.03
C VAL A 84 11.03 13.17 -6.55
N PRO A 85 9.77 13.55 -6.25
CA PRO A 85 9.26 13.54 -4.88
C PRO A 85 9.43 12.18 -4.21
N ASP A 86 9.72 12.18 -2.91
CA ASP A 86 9.87 10.95 -2.15
C ASP A 86 8.50 10.28 -1.92
N GLY A 87 8.51 8.95 -1.90
CA GLY A 87 7.30 8.15 -1.67
C GLY A 87 6.94 8.13 -0.19
N VAL A 88 5.82 7.47 0.14
CA VAL A 88 5.36 7.32 1.51
C VAL A 88 5.48 5.86 1.92
N SER A 89 5.94 5.60 3.15
CA SER A 89 5.95 4.25 3.72
C SER A 89 5.03 4.24 4.93
N TRP A 90 4.12 3.27 4.99
CA TRP A 90 3.15 3.14 6.08
C TRP A 90 3.34 1.85 6.85
N THR A 91 3.34 1.97 8.18
CA THR A 91 3.18 0.84 9.11
C THR A 91 1.71 0.48 9.28
N ILE A 92 1.42 -0.66 9.92
CA ILE A 92 0.04 -1.06 10.20
C ILE A 92 -0.70 -0.01 11.04
N ASP A 93 -0.03 0.58 12.02
CA ASP A 93 -0.61 1.60 12.89
C ASP A 93 -0.99 2.86 12.09
N ASP A 94 -0.12 3.30 11.18
CA ASP A 94 -0.38 4.44 10.29
C ASP A 94 -1.59 4.17 9.39
N VAL A 95 -1.64 2.97 8.77
CA VAL A 95 -2.73 2.61 7.86
C VAL A 95 -4.06 2.53 8.60
N VAL A 96 -4.09 1.96 9.80
CA VAL A 96 -5.31 1.86 10.61
C VAL A 96 -5.79 3.26 11.02
N GLN A 97 -4.87 4.16 11.37
CA GLN A 97 -5.20 5.55 11.69
C GLN A 97 -5.78 6.31 10.49
N ILE A 98 -5.21 6.12 9.29
CA ILE A 98 -5.67 6.78 8.06
C ILE A 98 -7.04 6.25 7.61
N THR A 99 -7.24 4.93 7.65
CA THR A 99 -8.44 4.27 7.12
C THR A 99 -9.56 4.10 8.14
N GLY A 100 -9.29 4.33 9.42
CA GLY A 100 -10.20 4.00 10.52
C GLY A 100 -10.52 2.50 10.61
N GLY A 101 -9.66 1.65 10.06
CA GLY A 101 -9.85 0.20 10.00
C GLY A 101 -10.94 -0.27 9.03
N LYS A 102 -11.37 0.57 8.09
CA LYS A 102 -12.43 0.23 7.12
C LYS A 102 -11.87 0.18 5.70
N LEU A 103 -12.37 -0.78 4.92
CA LEU A 103 -12.07 -0.91 3.49
C LEU A 103 -13.12 -0.21 2.61
N GLU A 104 -14.13 0.43 3.19
CA GLU A 104 -15.17 1.13 2.44
C GLU A 104 -14.63 2.40 1.78
N ARG A 105 -15.20 2.76 0.63
CA ARG A 105 -14.92 4.06 0.00
C ARG A 105 -15.73 5.11 0.74
N THR A 106 -15.06 6.11 1.31
CA THR A 106 -15.73 7.18 2.06
C THR A 106 -16.74 7.88 1.14
N SER A 107 -17.95 8.13 1.64
CA SER A 107 -19.11 8.57 0.86
C SER A 107 -18.93 9.88 0.08
N VAL A 108 -17.87 10.64 0.37
CA VAL A 108 -17.54 11.92 -0.26
C VAL A 108 -17.16 11.74 -1.75
N GLU A 109 -16.57 10.60 -2.14
CA GLU A 109 -16.21 10.31 -3.54
C GLU A 109 -17.41 9.94 -4.44
N ARG A 110 -18.50 9.39 -3.89
CA ARG A 110 -19.67 8.98 -4.69
C ARG A 110 -20.33 10.17 -5.40
N GLN A 111 -20.23 11.38 -4.84
CA GLN A 111 -20.82 12.59 -5.40
C GLN A 111 -20.02 13.17 -6.57
N LYS A 112 -18.70 12.91 -6.67
CA LYS A 112 -17.88 13.35 -7.81
C LYS A 112 -17.97 12.44 -9.04
N ALA A 113 -18.31 11.16 -8.85
CA ALA A 113 -18.42 10.22 -9.97
C ALA A 113 -19.77 10.26 -10.70
N VAL A 114 -20.75 11.00 -10.17
CA VAL A 114 -22.11 11.10 -10.72
C VAL A 114 -22.37 12.49 -11.34
N LEU A 115 -21.39 13.40 -11.31
CA LEU A 115 -21.50 14.77 -11.80
C LEU A 115 -20.53 15.05 -12.95
#